data_AF-A0A3C1F658-F1
#
_entry.id   AF-A0A3C1F658-F1
#
_cell.length_a   1.000
_cell.length_b   1.000
_cell.length_c   1.000
_cell.angle_alpha   90.00
_cell.angle_beta   90.00
_cell.angle_gamma   90.00
#
_symmetry.space_group_name_H-M   'P 1'
#
loop_
_entity.id
_entity.type
_entity.pdbx_description
1 polymer ?
#
loop_
_entity_poly.entity_id
_entity_poly.type
_entity_poly.pdbx_seq_one_letter_code
_entity_poly.pdbx_strand_id
1 'polypeptide(L)'
;MATATEPAIKAPQSWKPLAREKWASIPAEVQAEVARREREVTTTLQEVAKTRKEHAEFAQTVAPYMGMIQAESSTPIQAVANLLQTAAALRTAPPAHKAQLVAQLVKQFGVPIDALDAALSGQAMPQGQAQQQYRPPEDTAKIVEQVIAKRLEAVQASRAEKELSTFADSHEFFADVREDMADLIEVASRRNVAMTPEQAYTRAIALHPEIGDVLKQRDSAKASATAQATTQRAKAAASSVKSSPAAGGNAAQPRGIREQLEAAAATLSGR
;
A
#
# COMPACT_ATOMS: atom_id res chain seq x y z
N MET A 1 32.17 11.67 -26.10
CA MET A 1 30.93 10.88 -26.17
C MET A 1 30.18 11.09 -24.87
N ALA A 2 28.99 11.69 -24.93
CA ALA A 2 28.18 11.96 -23.74
C ALA A 2 27.61 10.63 -23.22
N THR A 3 28.05 10.17 -22.06
CA THR A 3 27.41 9.08 -21.34
C THR A 3 26.06 9.59 -20.85
N ALA A 4 24.98 9.16 -21.51
CA ALA A 4 23.64 9.36 -21.01
C ALA A 4 23.53 8.68 -19.64
N THR A 5 23.29 9.46 -18.59
CA THR A 5 23.04 8.96 -17.24
C THR A 5 21.73 8.18 -17.27
N GLU A 6 21.84 6.86 -17.40
CA GLU A 6 20.72 5.93 -17.28
C GLU A 6 20.04 6.15 -15.91
N PRO A 7 18.69 6.15 -15.82
CA PRO A 7 18.01 6.48 -14.57
C PRO A 7 18.43 5.53 -13.45
N ALA A 8 18.87 6.10 -12.33
CA ALA A 8 19.33 5.34 -11.18
C ALA A 8 18.22 4.41 -10.67
N ILE A 9 18.44 3.10 -10.76
CA ILE A 9 17.53 2.08 -10.24
C ILE A 9 17.52 2.21 -8.72
N LYS A 10 16.34 2.43 -8.13
CA LYS A 10 16.19 2.53 -6.67
C LYS A 10 16.28 1.15 -6.02
N ALA A 11 16.78 1.10 -4.79
CA ALA A 11 16.81 -0.13 -4.01
C ALA A 11 15.38 -0.64 -3.77
N PRO A 12 15.16 -1.97 -3.76
CA PRO A 12 13.86 -2.54 -3.40
C PRO A 12 13.45 -2.12 -1.98
N GLN A 13 12.22 -1.63 -1.84
CA GLN A 13 11.70 -1.16 -0.54
C GLN A 13 11.47 -2.32 0.44
N SER A 14 11.29 -3.54 -0.08
CA SER A 14 11.17 -4.78 0.69
C SER A 14 12.44 -5.14 1.46
N TRP A 15 13.59 -4.53 1.12
CA TRP A 15 14.86 -4.83 1.76
C TRP A 15 15.04 -4.04 3.04
N LYS A 16 15.81 -4.59 3.98
CA LYS A 16 16.18 -3.90 5.23
C LYS A 16 16.91 -2.57 4.96
N PRO A 17 16.71 -1.55 5.80
CA PRO A 17 17.36 -0.23 5.66
C PRO A 17 18.87 -0.28 5.38
N LEU A 18 19.62 -1.03 6.18
CA LEU A 18 21.08 -1.17 6.03
C LEU A 18 21.51 -1.82 4.71
N ALA A 19 20.69 -2.74 4.17
CA ALA A 19 20.96 -3.35 2.88
C ALA A 19 20.70 -2.35 1.73
N ARG A 20 19.68 -1.50 1.87
CA ARG A 20 19.37 -0.45 0.89
C ARG A 20 20.50 0.59 0.78
N GLU A 21 21.20 0.92 1.87
CA GLU A 21 22.37 1.82 1.81
C GLU A 21 23.52 1.27 0.93
N LYS A 22 23.67 -0.06 0.89
CA LYS A 22 24.70 -0.71 0.07
C LYS A 22 24.32 -0.83 -1.40
N TRP A 23 23.08 -0.51 -1.78
CA TRP A 23 22.58 -0.68 -3.14
C TRP A 23 23.44 0.04 -4.18
N ALA A 24 23.85 1.28 -3.89
CA ALA A 24 24.69 2.07 -4.80
C ALA A 24 26.08 1.46 -5.06
N SER A 25 26.55 0.54 -4.20
CA SER A 25 27.82 -0.17 -4.38
C SER A 25 27.73 -1.40 -5.29
N ILE A 26 26.51 -1.84 -5.61
CA ILE A 26 26.26 -3.02 -6.45
C ILE A 26 26.45 -2.62 -7.93
N PRO A 27 27.08 -3.46 -8.78
CA PRO A 27 27.20 -3.19 -10.21
C PRO A 27 25.84 -2.99 -10.89
N ALA A 28 25.79 -2.08 -11.88
CA ALA A 28 24.53 -1.72 -12.57
C ALA A 28 23.82 -2.92 -13.23
N GLU A 29 24.58 -3.88 -13.78
CA GLU A 29 24.03 -5.12 -14.35
C GLU A 29 23.25 -5.95 -13.31
N VAL A 30 23.78 -6.04 -12.09
CA VAL A 30 23.12 -6.77 -11.00
C VAL A 30 21.91 -6.00 -10.49
N GLN A 31 21.99 -4.66 -10.42
CA GLN A 31 20.83 -3.83 -10.06
C GLN A 31 19.68 -4.01 -11.06
N ALA A 32 19.98 -4.10 -12.35
CA ALA A 32 18.99 -4.31 -13.40
C ALA A 32 18.35 -5.71 -13.30
N GLU A 33 19.13 -6.75 -13.04
CA GLU A 33 18.62 -8.11 -12.86
C GLU A 33 17.74 -8.25 -11.62
N VAL A 34 18.13 -7.65 -10.49
CA VAL A 34 17.30 -7.60 -9.27
C VAL A 34 16.01 -6.83 -9.52
N ALA A 35 16.07 -5.68 -10.19
CA ALA A 35 14.87 -4.90 -10.52
C ALA A 35 13.92 -5.68 -11.45
N ARG A 36 14.44 -6.48 -12.40
CA ARG A 36 13.63 -7.38 -13.23
C ARG A 36 12.91 -8.41 -12.36
N ARG A 37 13.63 -9.11 -11.50
CA ARG A 37 13.07 -10.15 -10.61
C ARG A 37 12.06 -9.59 -9.63
N GLU A 38 12.31 -8.44 -9.01
CA GLU A 38 11.37 -7.78 -8.11
C GLU A 38 10.07 -7.40 -8.82
N ARG A 39 10.16 -6.93 -10.08
CA ARG A 39 8.96 -6.68 -10.90
C ARG A 39 8.19 -7.97 -11.18
N GLU A 40 8.85 -9.05 -11.60
CA GLU A 40 8.21 -10.35 -11.83
C GLU A 40 7.49 -10.87 -10.58
N VAL A 41 8.15 -10.79 -9.41
CA VAL A 41 7.56 -11.17 -8.12
C VAL A 41 6.36 -10.30 -7.77
N THR A 42 6.49 -8.98 -7.92
CA THR A 42 5.40 -8.03 -7.64
C THR A 42 4.20 -8.28 -8.53
N THR A 43 4.40 -8.49 -9.83
CA THR A 43 3.33 -8.83 -10.79
C THR A 43 2.64 -10.13 -10.41
N THR A 44 3.42 -11.19 -10.11
CA THR A 44 2.85 -12.48 -9.70
C THR A 44 2.03 -12.36 -8.42
N LEU A 45 2.52 -11.59 -7.43
CA LEU A 45 1.78 -11.33 -6.19
C LEU A 45 0.48 -10.58 -6.43
N GLN A 46 0.47 -9.60 -7.34
CA GLN A 46 -0.76 -8.87 -7.72
C GLN A 46 -1.79 -9.78 -8.39
N GLU A 47 -1.35 -10.66 -9.30
CA GLU A 47 -2.22 -11.64 -9.97
C GLU A 47 -2.81 -12.64 -8.98
N VAL A 48 -1.99 -13.16 -8.05
CA VAL A 48 -2.45 -14.06 -7.00
C VAL A 48 -3.40 -13.35 -6.03
N ALA A 49 -3.13 -12.08 -5.68
CA ALA A 49 -4.01 -11.30 -4.82
C ALA A 49 -5.41 -11.13 -5.44
N LYS A 50 -5.48 -10.85 -6.75
CA LYS A 50 -6.75 -10.81 -7.49
C LYS A 50 -7.48 -12.16 -7.41
N THR A 51 -6.78 -13.26 -7.70
CA THR A 51 -7.34 -14.61 -7.66
C THR A 51 -7.86 -14.97 -6.26
N ARG A 52 -7.11 -14.63 -5.20
CA ARG A 52 -7.54 -14.84 -3.81
C ARG A 52 -8.79 -14.04 -3.48
N LYS A 53 -8.90 -12.80 -3.95
CA LYS A 53 -10.09 -11.97 -3.75
C LYS A 53 -11.33 -12.60 -4.39
N GLU A 54 -11.21 -13.06 -5.64
CA GLU A 54 -12.30 -13.75 -6.35
C GLU A 54 -12.71 -15.04 -5.63
N HIS A 55 -11.75 -15.83 -5.15
CA HIS A 55 -12.05 -17.01 -4.34
C HIS A 55 -12.75 -16.68 -3.01
N ALA A 56 -12.33 -15.61 -2.33
CA ALA A 56 -12.96 -15.17 -1.09
C ALA A 56 -14.41 -14.71 -1.32
N GLU A 57 -14.65 -13.97 -2.39
CA GLU A 57 -15.99 -13.52 -2.79
C GLU A 57 -16.90 -14.69 -3.17
N PHE A 58 -16.38 -15.66 -3.93
CA PHE A 58 -17.09 -16.90 -4.24
C PHE A 58 -17.42 -17.69 -2.97
N ALA A 59 -16.44 -17.88 -2.09
CA ALA A 59 -16.63 -18.59 -0.82
C ALA A 59 -17.69 -17.91 0.06
N GLN A 60 -17.67 -16.57 0.14
CA GLN A 60 -18.68 -15.79 0.87
C GLN A 60 -20.08 -15.94 0.28
N THR A 61 -20.19 -16.03 -1.05
CA THR A 61 -21.47 -16.21 -1.76
C THR A 61 -22.05 -17.61 -1.53
N VAL A 62 -21.19 -18.64 -1.53
CA VAL A 62 -21.63 -20.04 -1.35
C VAL A 62 -21.77 -20.42 0.13
N ALA A 63 -21.14 -19.68 1.06
CA ALA A 63 -21.13 -19.97 2.50
C ALA A 63 -22.51 -20.33 3.09
N PRO A 64 -23.62 -19.61 2.80
CA PRO A 64 -24.94 -19.94 3.34
C PRO A 64 -25.49 -21.30 2.88
N TYR A 65 -25.04 -21.77 1.72
CA TYR A 65 -25.52 -23.01 1.07
C TYR A 65 -24.59 -24.21 1.31
N MET A 66 -23.45 -24.01 1.98
CA MET A 66 -22.46 -25.06 2.24
C MET A 66 -23.06 -26.28 2.95
N GLY A 67 -23.96 -26.08 3.91
CA GLY A 67 -24.61 -27.18 4.62
C GLY A 67 -25.45 -28.07 3.71
N MET A 68 -26.15 -27.47 2.73
CA MET A 68 -26.93 -28.20 1.72
C MET A 68 -26.00 -28.95 0.75
N ILE A 69 -24.98 -28.26 0.23
CA ILE A 69 -24.02 -28.84 -0.73
C ILE A 69 -23.28 -30.04 -0.11
N GLN A 70 -22.90 -29.94 1.16
CA GLN A 70 -22.25 -31.04 1.90
C GLN A 70 -23.22 -32.19 2.19
N ALA A 71 -24.49 -31.91 2.49
CA ALA A 71 -25.52 -32.95 2.66
C ALA A 71 -25.72 -33.78 1.38
N GLU A 72 -25.53 -33.16 0.21
CA GLU A 72 -25.53 -33.83 -1.09
C GLU A 72 -24.17 -34.49 -1.46
N SER A 73 -23.21 -34.54 -0.53
CA SER A 73 -21.85 -35.06 -0.75
C SER A 73 -21.12 -34.41 -1.93
N SER A 74 -21.41 -33.14 -2.19
CA SER A 74 -20.87 -32.36 -3.30
C SER A 74 -19.88 -31.29 -2.83
N THR A 75 -19.13 -30.72 -3.77
CA THR A 75 -18.28 -29.54 -3.53
C THR A 75 -18.94 -28.28 -4.09
N PRO A 76 -18.61 -27.08 -3.58
CA PRO A 76 -19.12 -25.81 -4.12
C PRO A 76 -19.00 -25.68 -5.64
N ILE A 77 -17.84 -26.05 -6.18
CA ILE A 77 -17.57 -25.98 -7.61
C ILE A 77 -18.44 -26.97 -8.39
N GLN A 78 -18.60 -28.20 -7.88
CA GLN A 78 -19.44 -29.22 -8.52
C GLN A 78 -20.93 -28.85 -8.47
N ALA A 79 -21.42 -28.33 -7.34
CA ALA A 79 -22.80 -27.89 -7.21
C ALA A 79 -23.13 -26.77 -8.20
N VAL A 80 -22.24 -25.78 -8.32
CA VAL A 80 -22.38 -24.70 -9.31
C VAL A 80 -22.31 -25.23 -10.74
N ALA A 81 -21.37 -26.13 -11.04
CA ALA A 81 -21.25 -26.74 -12.37
C ALA A 81 -22.52 -27.50 -12.77
N ASN A 82 -23.07 -28.32 -11.86
CA ASN A 82 -24.30 -29.07 -12.08
C ASN A 82 -25.50 -28.14 -12.31
N LEU A 83 -25.60 -27.05 -11.55
CA LEU A 83 -26.64 -26.05 -11.72
C LEU A 83 -26.54 -25.36 -13.08
N LEU A 84 -25.34 -24.94 -13.49
CA LEU A 84 -25.08 -24.30 -14.78
C LEU A 84 -25.36 -25.25 -15.95
N GLN A 85 -24.99 -26.52 -15.84
CA GLN A 85 -25.28 -27.54 -16.85
C GLN A 85 -26.79 -27.75 -17.00
N THR A 86 -27.52 -27.83 -15.88
CA THR A 86 -28.97 -27.95 -15.87
C THR A 86 -29.63 -26.73 -16.52
N ALA A 87 -29.18 -25.52 -16.16
CA ALA A 87 -29.67 -24.28 -16.75
C ALA A 87 -29.39 -24.19 -18.26
N ALA A 88 -28.19 -24.60 -18.69
CA ALA A 88 -27.84 -24.65 -20.11
C ALA A 88 -28.75 -25.63 -20.88
N ALA A 89 -28.95 -26.84 -20.34
CA ALA A 89 -29.82 -27.84 -20.95
C ALA A 89 -31.28 -27.37 -21.05
N LEU A 90 -31.82 -26.75 -19.99
CA LEU A 90 -33.17 -26.17 -20.03
C LEU A 90 -33.30 -25.04 -21.06
N ARG A 91 -32.21 -24.35 -21.40
CA ARG A 91 -32.22 -23.30 -22.43
C ARG A 91 -32.13 -23.87 -23.84
N THR A 92 -31.23 -24.82 -24.09
CA THR A 92 -30.85 -25.25 -25.44
C THR A 92 -31.46 -26.58 -25.89
N ALA A 93 -31.89 -27.45 -24.98
CA ALA A 93 -32.35 -28.78 -25.34
C ALA A 93 -33.68 -28.77 -26.10
N PRO A 94 -34.01 -29.83 -26.86
CA PRO A 94 -35.32 -29.97 -27.48
C PRO A 94 -36.46 -30.01 -26.44
N PRO A 95 -37.69 -29.58 -26.78
CA PRO A 95 -38.81 -29.46 -25.83
C PRO A 95 -39.09 -30.73 -25.01
N ALA A 96 -39.05 -31.91 -25.64
CA ALA A 96 -39.26 -33.18 -24.96
C ALA A 96 -38.20 -33.47 -23.88
N HIS A 97 -36.94 -33.13 -24.14
CA HIS A 97 -35.86 -33.32 -23.19
C HIS A 97 -35.92 -32.31 -22.03
N LYS A 98 -36.37 -31.08 -22.29
CA LYS A 98 -36.65 -30.09 -21.23
C LYS A 98 -37.72 -30.59 -20.27
N ALA A 99 -38.81 -31.14 -20.80
CA ALA A 99 -39.90 -31.70 -19.98
C ALA A 99 -39.42 -32.85 -19.09
N GLN A 100 -38.56 -33.73 -19.62
CA GLN A 100 -37.94 -34.80 -18.83
C GLN A 100 -37.03 -34.27 -17.71
N LEU A 101 -36.20 -33.26 -18.01
CA LEU A 101 -35.34 -32.63 -17.00
C LEU A 101 -36.15 -31.95 -15.89
N VAL A 102 -37.20 -31.21 -16.24
CA VAL A 102 -38.09 -30.59 -15.25
C VAL A 102 -38.79 -31.65 -14.40
N ALA A 103 -39.29 -32.73 -15.01
CA ALA A 103 -39.90 -33.83 -14.27
C ALA A 103 -38.93 -34.51 -13.30
N GLN A 104 -37.64 -34.62 -13.66
CA GLN A 104 -36.60 -35.14 -12.77
C GLN A 104 -36.33 -34.19 -11.60
N LEU A 105 -36.27 -32.87 -11.83
CA LEU A 105 -36.09 -31.87 -10.79
C LEU A 105 -37.28 -31.87 -9.80
N VAL A 106 -38.50 -31.95 -10.30
CA VAL A 106 -39.73 -32.04 -9.48
C VAL A 106 -39.66 -33.22 -8.52
N LYS A 107 -39.20 -34.39 -9.01
CA LYS A 107 -39.00 -35.59 -8.18
C LYS A 107 -37.86 -35.42 -7.18
N GLN A 108 -36.73 -34.85 -7.61
CA GLN A 108 -35.53 -34.70 -6.79
C GLN A 108 -35.75 -33.74 -5.60
N PHE A 109 -36.43 -32.61 -5.84
CA PHE A 109 -36.71 -31.60 -4.81
C PHE A 109 -38.04 -31.84 -4.07
N GLY A 110 -38.75 -32.93 -4.38
CA GLY A 110 -39.98 -33.30 -3.70
C GLY A 110 -41.14 -32.31 -3.91
N VAL A 111 -41.24 -31.69 -5.08
CA VAL A 111 -42.33 -30.75 -5.40
C VAL A 111 -43.62 -31.55 -5.61
N PRO A 112 -44.70 -31.28 -4.86
CA PRO A 112 -45.96 -31.98 -5.03
C PRO A 112 -46.57 -31.66 -6.41
N ILE A 113 -46.88 -32.71 -7.17
CA ILE A 113 -47.33 -32.60 -8.57
C ILE A 113 -48.65 -31.82 -8.64
N ASP A 114 -49.56 -32.02 -7.68
CA ASP A 114 -50.84 -31.31 -7.63
C ASP A 114 -50.67 -29.80 -7.44
N ALA A 115 -49.68 -29.40 -6.63
CA ALA A 115 -49.35 -27.99 -6.43
C ALA A 115 -48.67 -27.38 -7.67
N LEU A 116 -47.85 -28.18 -8.36
CA LEU A 116 -47.22 -27.78 -9.62
C LEU A 116 -48.25 -27.61 -10.75
N ASP A 117 -49.20 -28.54 -10.85
CA ASP A 117 -50.27 -28.48 -11.86
C ASP A 117 -51.18 -27.27 -11.65
N ALA A 118 -51.55 -26.97 -10.40
CA ALA A 118 -52.28 -25.75 -10.06
C ALA A 118 -51.49 -24.47 -10.45
N ALA A 119 -50.18 -24.44 -10.18
CA ALA A 119 -49.31 -23.32 -10.54
C ALA A 119 -49.14 -23.15 -12.08
N LEU A 120 -49.10 -24.25 -12.84
CA LEU A 120 -48.94 -24.24 -14.31
C LEU A 120 -50.26 -23.94 -15.05
N SER A 121 -51.39 -24.41 -14.53
CA SER A 121 -52.73 -24.20 -15.10
C SER A 121 -53.33 -22.82 -14.80
N GLY A 122 -52.67 -22.01 -13.96
CA GLY A 122 -53.15 -20.70 -13.54
C GLY A 122 -54.34 -20.78 -12.57
N GLN A 123 -54.63 -21.96 -12.02
CA GLN A 123 -55.62 -22.11 -10.96
C GLN A 123 -55.01 -21.63 -9.64
N ALA A 124 -55.70 -20.70 -8.97
CA ALA A 124 -55.32 -20.29 -7.63
C ALA A 124 -55.34 -21.52 -6.71
N MET A 125 -54.19 -21.89 -6.14
CA MET A 125 -54.11 -22.96 -5.14
C MET A 125 -55.15 -22.70 -4.03
N PRO A 126 -55.92 -23.71 -3.60
CA PRO A 126 -56.71 -23.59 -2.39
C PRO A 126 -55.78 -23.15 -1.26
N GLN A 127 -56.10 -22.03 -0.60
CA GLN A 127 -55.35 -21.53 0.56
C GLN A 127 -55.52 -22.50 1.75
N GLY A 128 -54.82 -23.62 1.68
CA GLY A 128 -54.72 -24.63 2.71
C GLY A 128 -53.25 -24.93 2.96
N GLN A 129 -52.64 -24.16 3.87
CA GLN A 129 -51.43 -24.50 4.61
C GLN A 129 -50.18 -24.87 3.77
N ALA A 130 -49.59 -23.87 3.12
CA ALA A 130 -48.13 -23.68 3.07
C ALA A 130 -47.84 -22.33 2.41
N GLN A 131 -48.37 -21.25 2.98
CA GLN A 131 -47.70 -19.97 2.83
C GLN A 131 -46.43 -20.05 3.71
N GLN A 132 -45.37 -20.65 3.19
CA GLN A 132 -44.05 -20.04 3.42
C GLN A 132 -44.12 -18.70 2.70
N GLN A 133 -44.76 -17.76 3.39
CA GLN A 133 -44.72 -16.37 3.06
C GLN A 133 -43.24 -16.03 3.15
N TYR A 134 -42.58 -15.95 2.00
CA TYR A 134 -41.36 -15.16 1.88
C TYR A 134 -41.80 -13.73 2.20
N ARG A 135 -41.94 -13.46 3.50
CA ARG A 135 -41.97 -12.12 4.04
C ARG A 135 -40.62 -11.56 3.62
N PRO A 136 -40.56 -10.54 2.75
CA PRO A 136 -39.35 -9.72 2.71
C PRO A 136 -39.15 -9.34 4.17
N PRO A 137 -38.04 -9.70 4.81
CA PRO A 137 -37.90 -9.43 6.22
C PRO A 137 -38.13 -7.93 6.42
N GLU A 138 -38.78 -7.56 7.51
CA GLU A 138 -38.92 -6.17 7.95
C GLU A 138 -37.54 -5.49 8.18
N ASP A 139 -36.46 -6.23 7.89
CA ASP A 139 -35.08 -5.85 7.77
C ASP A 139 -34.74 -5.03 6.52
N THR A 140 -35.66 -4.60 5.63
CA THR A 140 -35.28 -3.63 4.58
C THR A 140 -34.68 -2.36 5.21
N ALA A 141 -35.23 -1.90 6.33
CA ALA A 141 -34.65 -0.81 7.11
C ALA A 141 -33.26 -1.16 7.67
N LYS A 142 -33.08 -2.37 8.22
CA LYS A 142 -31.78 -2.83 8.76
C LYS A 142 -30.74 -3.07 7.67
N ILE A 143 -31.14 -3.53 6.49
CA ILE A 143 -30.29 -3.70 5.31
C ILE A 143 -29.85 -2.33 4.81
N VAL A 144 -30.75 -1.36 4.74
CA VAL A 144 -30.40 0.02 4.38
C VAL A 144 -29.44 0.62 5.41
N GLU A 145 -29.68 0.41 6.71
CA GLU A 145 -28.78 0.87 7.78
C GLU A 145 -27.40 0.19 7.69
N GLN A 146 -27.35 -1.13 7.46
CA GLN A 146 -26.10 -1.86 7.24
C GLN A 146 -25.36 -1.42 5.97
N VAL A 147 -26.07 -1.13 4.89
CA VAL A 147 -25.47 -0.63 3.64
C VAL A 147 -24.92 0.79 3.85
N ILE A 148 -25.64 1.66 4.58
CA ILE A 148 -25.17 3.00 4.93
C ILE A 148 -23.93 2.91 5.84
N ALA A 149 -23.95 2.05 6.86
CA ALA A 149 -22.81 1.82 7.75
C ALA A 149 -21.58 1.34 6.97
N LYS A 150 -21.72 0.31 6.13
CA LYS A 150 -20.63 -0.17 5.25
C LYS A 150 -20.12 0.92 4.30
N ARG A 151 -21.00 1.78 3.78
CA ARG A 151 -20.61 2.87 2.88
C ARG A 151 -19.84 3.96 3.64
N LEU A 152 -20.25 4.28 4.87
CA LEU A 152 -19.53 5.21 5.75
C LEU A 152 -18.15 4.69 6.11
N GLU A 153 -18.05 3.41 6.49
CA GLU A 153 -16.77 2.74 6.74
C GLU A 153 -15.86 2.77 5.50
N ALA A 154 -16.38 2.45 4.32
CA ALA A 154 -15.62 2.49 3.08
C ALA A 154 -15.11 3.90 2.73
N VAL A 155 -15.91 4.94 2.98
CA VAL A 155 -15.50 6.34 2.76
C VAL A 155 -14.41 6.76 3.75
N GLN A 156 -14.53 6.37 5.03
CA GLN A 156 -13.51 6.66 6.02
C GLN A 156 -12.21 5.90 5.73
N ALA A 157 -12.30 4.62 5.39
CA ALA A 157 -11.15 3.81 4.97
C ALA A 157 -10.43 4.42 3.78
N SER A 158 -11.16 4.87 2.75
CA SER A 158 -10.56 5.50 1.57
C SER A 158 -9.85 6.83 1.89
N ARG A 159 -10.35 7.62 2.86
CA ARG A 159 -9.67 8.84 3.31
C ARG A 159 -8.38 8.51 4.07
N ALA A 160 -8.46 7.56 5.01
CA ALA A 160 -7.30 7.10 5.76
C ALA A 160 -6.21 6.53 4.84
N GLU A 161 -6.58 5.77 3.79
CA GLU A 161 -5.64 5.26 2.79
C GLU A 161 -4.89 6.38 2.04
N LYS A 162 -5.58 7.46 1.66
CA LYS A 162 -4.95 8.60 0.96
C LYS A 162 -3.99 9.37 1.87
N GLU A 163 -4.41 9.62 3.11
CA GLU A 163 -3.56 10.27 4.12
C GLU A 163 -2.32 9.44 4.40
N LEU A 164 -2.48 8.12 4.56
CA LEU A 164 -1.38 7.19 4.75
C LEU A 164 -0.45 7.13 3.54
N SER A 165 -0.98 7.15 2.31
CA SER A 165 -0.17 7.22 1.10
C SER A 165 0.69 8.49 1.06
N THR A 166 0.11 9.64 1.40
CA THR A 166 0.83 10.92 1.42
C THR A 166 1.91 10.93 2.51
N PHE A 167 1.59 10.32 3.65
CA PHE A 167 2.52 10.15 4.75
C PHE A 167 3.69 9.23 4.36
N ALA A 168 3.40 8.11 3.68
CA ALA A 168 4.41 7.17 3.19
C ALA A 168 5.37 7.83 2.19
N ASP A 169 4.86 8.69 1.30
CA ASP A 169 5.70 9.38 0.31
C ASP A 169 6.66 10.40 0.94
N SER A 170 6.30 10.96 2.10
CA SER A 170 7.13 11.96 2.80
C SER A 170 8.12 11.35 3.80
N HIS A 171 7.96 10.07 4.15
CA HIS A 171 8.73 9.41 5.21
C HIS A 171 9.45 8.17 4.68
N GLU A 172 10.76 8.26 4.49
CA GLU A 172 11.55 7.22 3.80
C GLU A 172 11.52 5.84 4.47
N PHE A 173 11.43 5.79 5.80
CA PHE A 173 11.42 4.54 6.58
C PHE A 173 10.02 4.09 6.96
N PHE A 174 8.97 4.76 6.44
CA PHE A 174 7.60 4.45 6.80
C PHE A 174 7.27 2.97 6.60
N ALA A 175 7.68 2.39 5.47
CA ALA A 175 7.44 0.97 5.18
C ALA A 175 8.07 0.03 6.21
N ASP A 176 9.22 0.39 6.80
CA ASP A 176 9.93 -0.41 7.79
C ASP A 176 9.31 -0.33 9.18
N VAL A 177 8.65 0.80 9.49
CA VAL A 177 8.12 1.08 10.84
C VAL A 177 6.59 1.08 10.92
N ARG A 178 5.89 0.86 9.80
CA ARG A 178 4.42 0.97 9.74
C ARG A 178 3.68 0.04 10.71
N GLU A 179 4.23 -1.16 10.95
CA GLU A 179 3.60 -2.14 11.85
C GLU A 179 3.78 -1.69 13.31
N ASP A 180 4.98 -1.26 13.69
CA ASP A 180 5.22 -0.70 15.03
C ASP A 180 4.43 0.59 15.25
N MET A 181 4.25 1.41 14.22
CA MET A 181 3.37 2.57 14.27
C MET A 181 1.92 2.16 14.57
N ALA A 182 1.42 1.11 13.91
CA ALA A 182 0.09 0.60 14.15
C ALA A 182 -0.06 0.10 15.60
N ASP A 183 0.90 -0.68 16.09
CA ASP A 183 0.93 -1.16 17.48
C ASP A 183 0.97 0.00 18.48
N LEU A 184 1.78 1.02 18.23
CA LEU A 184 1.89 2.20 19.11
C LEU A 184 0.59 3.01 19.15
N ILE A 185 -0.06 3.21 18.01
CA ILE A 185 -1.34 3.91 17.92
C ILE A 185 -2.44 3.09 18.60
N GLU A 186 -2.46 1.77 18.41
CA GLU A 186 -3.42 0.90 19.08
C GLU A 186 -3.25 0.93 20.60
N VAL A 187 -2.02 0.78 21.09
CA VAL A 187 -1.72 0.86 22.53
C VAL A 187 -2.08 2.22 23.12
N ALA A 188 -1.82 3.31 22.38
CA ALA A 188 -2.19 4.66 22.80
C ALA A 188 -3.72 4.83 22.87
N SER A 189 -4.44 4.34 21.85
CA SER A 189 -5.91 4.37 21.79
C SER A 189 -6.54 3.58 22.95
N ARG A 190 -6.02 2.39 23.26
CA ARG A 190 -6.43 1.59 24.43
C ARG A 190 -6.22 2.33 25.76
N ARG A 191 -5.27 3.27 25.81
CA ARG A 191 -5.00 4.13 26.97
C ARG A 191 -5.77 5.46 26.92
N ASN A 192 -6.70 5.64 25.98
CA ASN A 192 -7.40 6.90 25.70
C ASN A 192 -6.45 8.09 25.40
N VAL A 193 -5.28 7.81 24.83
CA VAL A 193 -4.33 8.82 24.37
C VAL A 193 -4.37 8.87 22.85
N ALA A 194 -4.74 10.02 22.29
CA ALA A 194 -4.62 10.25 20.85
C ALA A 194 -3.14 10.37 20.47
N MET A 195 -2.65 9.48 19.62
CA MET A 195 -1.30 9.54 19.05
C MET A 195 -1.40 9.87 17.57
N THR A 196 -0.69 10.92 17.14
CA THR A 196 -0.65 11.27 15.72
C THR A 196 0.29 10.33 14.95
N PRO A 197 0.09 10.14 13.63
CA PRO A 197 1.01 9.36 12.80
C PRO A 197 2.48 9.80 12.91
N GLU A 198 2.75 11.11 12.98
CA GLU A 198 4.11 11.67 13.13
C GLU A 198 4.76 11.26 14.46
N GLN A 199 3.98 11.27 15.55
CA GLN A 199 4.46 10.86 16.87
C GLN A 199 4.75 9.36 16.89
N ALA A 200 3.87 8.57 16.28
CA ALA A 200 4.07 7.13 16.14
C ALA A 200 5.33 6.84 15.31
N TYR A 201 5.52 7.52 14.18
CA TYR A 201 6.70 7.37 13.32
C TYR A 201 8.01 7.69 14.05
N THR A 202 8.06 8.82 14.74
CA THR A 202 9.26 9.25 15.49
C THR A 202 9.63 8.24 16.58
N ARG A 203 8.63 7.74 17.30
CA ARG A 203 8.84 6.71 18.33
C ARG A 203 9.25 5.38 17.73
N ALA A 204 8.63 4.99 16.61
CA ALA A 204 8.95 3.76 15.94
C ALA A 204 10.39 3.76 15.41
N ILE A 205 10.87 4.86 14.80
CA ILE A 205 12.30 5.00 14.44
C ILE A 205 13.21 4.76 15.64
N ALA A 206 12.87 5.32 16.81
CA ALA A 206 13.69 5.17 18.00
C ALA A 206 13.76 3.73 18.52
N LEU A 207 12.80 2.87 18.17
CA LEU A 207 12.78 1.45 18.52
C LEU A 207 13.66 0.60 17.57
N HIS A 208 14.04 1.14 16.40
CA HIS A 208 14.79 0.43 15.37
C HIS A 208 16.27 0.86 15.33
N PRO A 209 17.18 0.12 16.00
CA PRO A 209 18.60 0.45 16.00
C PRO A 209 19.22 0.46 14.59
N GLU A 210 18.75 -0.41 13.69
CA GLU A 210 19.22 -0.45 12.29
C GLU A 210 18.99 0.88 11.55
N ILE A 211 17.83 1.53 11.77
CA ILE A 211 17.50 2.83 11.16
C ILE A 211 18.35 3.94 11.79
N GLY A 212 18.52 3.89 13.12
CA GLY A 212 19.40 4.81 13.84
C GLY A 212 20.84 4.76 13.33
N ASP A 213 21.36 3.59 13.03
CA ASP A 213 22.70 3.40 12.48
C ASP A 213 22.82 3.95 11.05
N VAL A 214 21.81 3.76 10.20
CA VAL A 214 21.75 4.38 8.86
C VAL A 214 21.78 5.91 8.96
N LEU A 215 20.97 6.50 9.84
CA LEU A 215 20.93 7.95 10.04
C LEU A 215 22.28 8.49 10.51
N LYS A 216 22.90 7.85 11.52
CA LYS A 216 24.24 8.21 12.00
C LYS A 216 25.29 8.08 10.90
N GLN A 217 25.25 7.02 10.11
CA GLN A 217 26.17 6.80 9.00
C GLN A 217 26.05 7.94 7.97
N ARG A 218 24.84 8.32 7.59
CA ARG A 218 24.58 9.42 6.66
C ARG A 218 25.02 10.78 7.21
N ASP A 219 24.78 11.04 8.49
CA ASP A 219 25.22 12.29 9.13
C ASP A 219 26.76 12.39 9.19
N SER A 220 27.44 11.28 9.52
CA SER A 220 28.90 11.21 9.50
C SER A 220 29.48 11.41 8.09
N ALA A 221 28.83 10.87 7.06
CA ALA A 221 29.21 11.03 5.67
C ALA A 221 29.02 12.49 5.20
N LYS A 222 27.91 13.13 5.56
CA LYS A 222 27.65 14.56 5.28
C LYS A 222 28.68 15.48 5.96
N ALA A 223 28.99 15.22 7.23
CA ALA A 223 30.01 15.96 7.98
C ALA A 223 31.39 15.83 7.33
N SER A 224 31.77 14.60 6.94
CA SER A 224 33.04 14.32 6.27
C SER A 224 33.12 14.99 4.89
N ALA A 225 32.06 14.93 4.08
CA ALA A 225 31.99 15.60 2.78
C ALA A 225 32.11 17.13 2.92
N THR A 226 31.48 17.72 3.92
CA THR A 226 31.57 19.16 4.21
C THR A 226 33.00 19.55 4.61
N ALA A 227 33.64 18.79 5.49
CA ALA A 227 35.03 19.02 5.90
C ALA A 227 36.04 18.84 4.75
N GLN A 228 35.80 17.88 3.85
CA GLN A 228 36.60 17.71 2.64
C GLN A 228 36.41 18.86 1.67
N ALA A 229 35.17 19.33 1.47
CA ALA A 229 34.87 20.45 0.58
C ALA A 229 35.49 21.77 1.07
N THR A 230 35.52 22.03 2.38
CA THR A 230 36.20 23.20 2.96
C THR A 230 37.72 23.09 2.80
N THR A 231 38.28 21.91 3.04
CA THR A 231 39.73 21.64 2.88
C THR A 231 40.16 21.77 1.41
N GLN A 232 39.38 21.26 0.46
CA GLN A 232 39.65 21.40 -0.97
C GLN A 232 39.55 22.86 -1.42
N ARG A 233 38.54 23.61 -0.96
CA ARG A 233 38.45 25.05 -1.21
C ARG A 233 39.66 25.82 -0.67
N ALA A 234 40.10 25.50 0.55
CA ALA A 234 41.28 26.11 1.15
C ALA A 234 42.58 25.80 0.37
N LYS A 235 42.76 24.55 -0.08
CA LYS A 235 43.91 24.16 -0.93
C LYS A 235 43.89 24.85 -2.30
N ALA A 236 42.73 24.95 -2.94
CA ALA A 236 42.59 25.66 -4.21
C ALA A 236 42.94 27.16 -4.05
N ALA A 237 42.43 27.81 -3.00
CA ALA A 237 42.75 29.21 -2.70
C ALA A 237 44.23 29.42 -2.34
N ALA A 238 44.88 28.48 -1.65
CA ALA A 238 46.31 28.55 -1.37
C ALA A 238 47.16 28.38 -2.65
N SER A 239 46.74 27.52 -3.58
CA SER A 239 47.45 27.29 -4.84
C SER A 239 47.36 28.47 -5.82
N SER A 240 46.34 29.33 -5.70
CA SER A 240 46.25 30.59 -6.46
C SER A 240 47.18 31.69 -5.93
N VAL A 241 47.86 31.47 -4.80
CA VAL A 241 48.93 32.35 -4.31
C VAL A 241 50.30 31.80 -4.77
N LYS A 242 50.48 31.64 -6.09
CA LYS A 242 51.81 31.40 -6.66
C LYS A 242 52.52 32.76 -6.75
N SER A 243 53.55 32.91 -5.94
CA SER A 243 54.50 34.02 -5.91
C SER A 243 55.15 34.27 -7.28
N SER A 244 54.82 35.39 -7.91
CA SER A 244 55.78 36.11 -8.74
C SER A 244 56.57 37.04 -7.81
N PRO A 245 57.89 36.86 -7.61
CA PRO A 245 58.68 37.89 -6.97
C PRO A 245 58.84 39.04 -7.97
N ALA A 246 57.91 39.99 -7.93
CA ALA A 246 58.14 41.32 -8.47
C ALA A 246 58.76 42.15 -7.35
N ALA A 247 60.05 42.45 -7.49
CA ALA A 247 60.67 43.50 -6.70
C ALA A 247 59.92 44.82 -6.96
N GLY A 248 59.49 45.50 -5.89
CA GLY A 248 59.09 46.90 -5.96
C GLY A 248 57.74 47.22 -5.30
N GLY A 249 57.83 47.78 -4.09
CA GLY A 249 57.05 48.97 -3.72
C GLY A 249 55.59 48.83 -3.31
N ASN A 250 55.38 49.14 -2.02
CA ASN A 250 54.27 49.90 -1.45
C ASN A 250 53.06 49.24 -0.77
N ALA A 251 52.84 49.80 0.43
CA ALA A 251 51.62 49.94 1.23
C ALA A 251 51.03 48.67 1.86
N ALA A 252 51.44 48.43 3.11
CA ALA A 252 50.72 47.60 4.05
C ALA A 252 49.31 48.17 4.31
N GLN A 253 48.28 47.38 4.00
CA GLN A 253 46.92 47.66 4.48
C GLN A 253 46.78 47.16 5.92
N PRO A 254 46.17 47.96 6.83
CA PRO A 254 46.05 47.62 8.24
C PRO A 254 45.15 46.40 8.45
N ARG A 255 45.66 45.40 9.16
CA ARG A 255 44.97 44.14 9.46
C ARG A 255 44.48 44.18 10.90
N GLY A 256 43.44 44.98 11.15
CA GLY A 256 42.73 44.95 12.41
C GLY A 256 41.83 46.15 12.61
N ILE A 257 40.67 45.91 13.22
CA ILE A 257 39.66 46.93 13.53
C ILE A 257 40.26 48.05 14.42
N ARG A 258 41.25 47.70 15.27
CA ARG A 258 41.97 48.64 16.14
C ARG A 258 42.88 49.59 15.36
N GLU A 259 43.61 49.09 14.37
CA GLU A 259 44.44 49.93 13.48
C GLU A 259 43.59 50.82 12.57
N GLN A 260 42.40 50.34 12.16
CA GLN A 260 41.45 51.13 11.38
C GLN A 260 40.85 52.29 12.20
N LEU A 261 40.62 52.09 13.50
CA LEU A 261 40.16 53.13 14.42
C LEU A 261 41.25 54.18 14.70
N GLU A 262 42.51 53.78 14.85
CA GLU A 262 43.64 54.70 15.03
C GLU A 262 43.91 55.54 13.77
N ALA A 263 43.83 54.94 12.58
CA ALA A 263 43.98 55.65 11.31
C ALA A 263 42.86 56.68 11.10
N ALA A 264 41.62 56.34 11.47
CA ALA A 264 40.48 57.27 11.40
C ALA A 264 40.58 58.43 12.41
N ALA A 265 41.06 58.16 13.64
CA ALA A 265 41.28 59.19 14.65
C ALA A 265 42.37 60.19 14.23
N ALA A 266 43.46 59.72 13.60
CA ALA A 266 44.53 60.56 13.08
C ALA A 266 44.05 61.54 11.99
N THR A 267 43.09 61.13 11.15
CA THR A 267 42.51 62.02 10.12
C THR A 267 41.58 63.09 10.67
N LEU A 268 41.00 62.88 11.87
CA LEU A 268 40.09 63.82 12.52
C LEU A 268 40.81 64.88 13.38
N SER A 269 41.99 64.57 13.90
CA SER A 269 42.79 65.50 14.72
C SER A 269 43.63 66.50 13.89
N GLY A 270 43.55 66.43 12.56
CA GLY A 270 44.31 67.27 11.62
C GLY A 270 43.49 68.38 10.94
N ARG A 271 42.54 68.99 11.65
CA ARG A 271 41.82 70.21 11.23
C ARG A 271 41.83 71.26 12.32
#